data_AF-A0A531KNB5-F1
#
_entry.id   AF-A0A531KNB5-F1
#
_cell.length_a   1.000
_cell.length_b   1.000
_cell.length_c   1.000
_cell.angle_alpha   90.00
_cell.angle_beta   90.00
_cell.angle_gamma   90.00
#
_symmetry.space_group_name_H-M   'P 1'
#
loop_
_entity.id
_entity.type
_entity.pdbx_description
1 polymer ?
#
loop_
_entity_poly.entity_id
_entity_poly.type
_entity_poly.pdbx_seq_one_letter_code
_entity_poly.pdbx_strand_id
1 'polypeptide(L)'
;MDPVSQLISSFKIPIGRWGKTFFDFLTTNFEWFFDSIADGLTVVLDGLVDLLLLVPPVLLVAAIAGLAWYLQKSWKLALAVALGLLFIVNQDLWQETVETLVLVVG
;
A
#
# COMPACT_ATOMS: atom_id res chain seq x y z
N MET A 1 -6.71 35.99 -28.12
CA MET A 1 -7.81 35.83 -27.17
C MET A 1 -8.99 36.55 -27.76
N ASP A 2 -9.89 35.80 -28.36
CA ASP A 2 -11.14 36.25 -28.96
C ASP A 2 -12.06 36.92 -27.91
N PRO A 3 -12.85 37.94 -28.29
CA PRO A 3 -13.70 38.70 -27.36
C PRO A 3 -14.76 37.84 -26.65
N VAL A 4 -15.14 36.70 -27.24
CA VAL A 4 -16.07 35.73 -26.65
C VAL A 4 -15.45 35.01 -25.45
N SER A 5 -14.19 34.57 -25.56
CA SER A 5 -13.45 33.92 -24.46
C SER A 5 -13.24 34.85 -23.25
N GLN A 6 -13.08 36.15 -23.46
CA GLN A 6 -12.96 37.14 -22.36
C GLN A 6 -14.29 37.31 -21.58
N LEU A 7 -15.42 37.18 -22.26
CA LEU A 7 -16.74 37.31 -21.65
C LEU A 7 -17.14 36.06 -20.85
N ILE A 8 -16.68 34.88 -21.26
CA ILE A 8 -16.89 33.63 -20.50
C ILE A 8 -15.97 33.57 -19.28
N SER A 9 -14.72 34.03 -19.41
CA SER A 9 -13.74 34.01 -18.31
C SER A 9 -13.96 35.10 -17.25
N SER A 10 -14.78 36.11 -17.52
CA SER A 10 -15.20 37.12 -16.53
C SER A 10 -16.28 36.60 -15.58
N PHE A 11 -17.13 35.66 -16.02
CA PHE A 11 -18.13 34.96 -15.20
C PHE A 11 -17.60 33.60 -14.70
N LYS A 12 -16.47 33.62 -13.98
CA LYS A 12 -15.94 32.41 -13.33
C LYS A 12 -16.88 31.96 -12.21
N ILE A 13 -17.61 30.87 -12.46
CA ILE A 13 -18.36 30.17 -11.40
C ILE A 13 -17.35 29.73 -10.33
N PRO A 14 -17.50 30.16 -9.07
CA PRO A 14 -16.50 29.92 -8.03
C PRO A 14 -16.65 28.51 -7.44
N ILE A 15 -16.58 27.48 -8.31
CA ILE A 15 -16.70 26.05 -7.94
C ILE A 15 -15.66 25.69 -6.88
N GLY A 16 -14.45 26.25 -6.93
CA GLY A 16 -13.43 26.02 -5.90
C GLY A 16 -13.83 26.54 -4.51
N ARG A 17 -14.55 27.68 -4.43
CA ARG A 17 -15.05 28.20 -3.13
C ARG A 17 -16.21 27.36 -2.60
N TRP A 18 -17.14 26.97 -3.47
CA TRP A 18 -18.27 26.13 -3.11
C TRP A 18 -17.82 24.73 -2.68
N GLY A 19 -16.88 24.15 -3.43
CA GLY A 19 -16.24 22.89 -3.10
C GLY A 19 -15.50 22.96 -1.76
N LYS A 20 -14.73 24.03 -1.51
CA LYS A 20 -14.07 24.23 -0.22
C LYS A 20 -15.08 24.26 0.93
N THR A 21 -16.13 25.08 0.83
CA THR A 21 -17.15 25.16 1.90
C THR A 21 -17.87 23.82 2.12
N PHE A 22 -18.10 23.05 1.06
CA PHE A 22 -18.69 21.72 1.17
C PHE A 22 -17.75 20.70 1.83
N PHE A 23 -16.48 20.66 1.40
CA PHE A 23 -15.47 19.81 2.02
C PHE A 23 -15.23 20.20 3.48
N ASP A 24 -15.11 21.50 3.79
CA ASP A 24 -14.96 22.00 5.16
C ASP A 24 -16.16 21.58 6.03
N PHE A 25 -17.39 21.61 5.50
CA PHE A 25 -18.58 21.11 6.23
C PHE A 25 -18.48 19.60 6.50
N LEU A 26 -18.10 18.81 5.49
CA LEU A 26 -17.96 17.37 5.64
C LEU A 26 -16.86 17.01 6.65
N THR A 27 -15.66 17.57 6.50
CA THR A 27 -14.55 17.27 7.40
C THR A 27 -14.81 17.78 8.82
N THR A 28 -15.48 18.92 9.00
CA THR A 28 -15.79 19.43 10.36
C THR A 28 -16.86 18.60 11.08
N ASN A 29 -17.88 18.11 10.38
CA ASN A 29 -19.00 17.40 11.03
C ASN A 29 -18.82 15.88 11.07
N PHE A 30 -18.05 15.33 10.13
CA PHE A 30 -17.82 13.90 9.98
C PHE A 30 -16.35 13.53 10.21
N GLU A 31 -15.54 14.42 10.80
CA GLU A 31 -14.14 14.18 11.17
C GLU A 31 -13.99 12.80 11.81
N TRP A 32 -14.72 12.61 12.91
CA TRP A 32 -14.70 11.36 13.69
C TRP A 32 -15.06 10.12 12.86
N PHE A 33 -15.94 10.26 11.85
CA PHE A 33 -16.35 9.13 11.00
C PHE A 33 -15.27 8.79 9.98
N PHE A 34 -14.69 9.80 9.32
CA PHE A 34 -13.58 9.59 8.39
C PHE A 34 -12.33 9.10 9.10
N ASP A 35 -12.03 9.65 10.28
CA ASP A 35 -10.93 9.20 11.13
C ASP A 35 -11.15 7.76 11.59
N SER A 36 -12.37 7.39 12.02
CA SER A 36 -12.67 6.00 12.41
C SER A 36 -12.49 5.01 11.25
N ILE A 37 -12.81 5.41 10.01
CA ILE A 37 -12.57 4.56 8.83
C ILE A 37 -11.08 4.46 8.54
N ALA A 38 -10.35 5.58 8.61
CA ALA A 38 -8.91 5.61 8.40
C ALA A 38 -8.19 4.73 9.44
N ASP A 39 -8.51 4.91 10.72
CA ASP A 39 -7.97 4.12 11.82
C ASP A 39 -8.35 2.64 11.67
N GLY A 40 -9.60 2.33 11.29
CA GLY A 40 -10.03 0.96 11.04
C GLY A 40 -9.24 0.31 9.89
N LEU A 41 -8.98 1.04 8.81
CA LEU A 41 -8.17 0.57 7.70
C LEU A 41 -6.71 0.37 8.13
N THR A 42 -6.13 1.31 8.87
CA THR A 42 -4.78 1.19 9.43
C THR A 42 -4.65 -0.02 10.35
N VAL A 43 -5.61 -0.25 11.24
CA VAL A 43 -5.61 -1.43 12.14
C VAL A 43 -5.68 -2.75 11.35
N VAL A 44 -6.48 -2.79 10.28
CA VAL A 44 -6.54 -3.99 9.42
C VAL A 44 -5.23 -4.19 8.66
N LEU A 45 -4.66 -3.12 8.11
CA LEU A 45 -3.38 -3.19 7.39
C LEU A 45 -2.24 -3.60 8.31
N ASP A 46 -2.06 -2.92 9.44
CA ASP A 46 -1.05 -3.23 10.45
C ASP A 46 -1.24 -4.65 10.99
N GLY A 47 -2.49 -5.07 11.25
CA GLY A 47 -2.79 -6.42 11.69
C GLY A 47 -2.44 -7.50 10.67
N LEU A 48 -2.64 -7.24 9.37
CA LEU A 48 -2.22 -8.16 8.30
C LEU A 48 -0.69 -8.20 8.17
N VAL A 49 -0.02 -7.05 8.27
CA VAL A 49 1.44 -6.95 8.27
C VAL A 49 2.02 -7.73 9.45
N ASP A 50 1.51 -7.49 10.66
CA ASP A 50 1.93 -8.19 11.88
C ASP A 50 1.67 -9.70 11.81
N LEU A 51 0.53 -10.13 11.25
CA LEU A 51 0.23 -11.55 11.06
C LEU A 51 1.22 -12.23 10.11
N LEU A 52 1.60 -11.56 9.03
CA LEU A 52 2.56 -12.09 8.06
C LEU A 52 4.00 -12.05 8.59
N LEU A 53 4.35 -11.00 9.34
CA LEU A 53 5.65 -10.84 9.99
C LEU A 53 5.82 -11.71 11.25
N LEU A 54 4.72 -12.24 11.82
CA LEU A 54 4.75 -13.22 12.91
C LEU A 54 5.61 -14.43 12.54
N VAL A 55 5.63 -14.81 11.26
CA VAL A 55 6.52 -15.85 10.75
C VAL A 55 7.90 -15.24 10.52
N PRO A 56 8.94 -15.71 11.22
CA PRO A 56 10.30 -15.22 11.02
C PRO A 56 10.68 -15.27 9.54
N PRO A 57 11.23 -14.18 8.98
CA PRO A 57 11.56 -14.09 7.55
C PRO A 57 12.37 -15.30 7.07
N VAL A 58 13.32 -15.74 7.90
CA VAL A 58 14.20 -16.88 7.65
C VAL A 58 13.43 -18.20 7.48
N LEU A 59 12.34 -18.41 8.23
CA LEU A 59 11.48 -19.60 8.07
C LEU A 59 10.71 -19.56 6.76
N LEU A 60 10.22 -18.38 6.36
CA LEU A 60 9.56 -18.18 5.07
C LEU A 60 10.52 -18.39 3.90
N VAL A 61 11.75 -17.88 4.00
CA VAL A 61 12.82 -18.14 3.02
C VAL A 61 13.10 -19.63 2.91
N ALA A 62 13.23 -20.33 4.04
CA ALA A 62 13.45 -21.78 4.05
C ALA A 62 12.27 -22.55 3.42
N ALA A 63 11.03 -22.15 3.71
CA ALA A 63 9.84 -22.75 3.13
C ALA A 63 9.78 -22.54 1.61
N ILE A 64 10.00 -21.31 1.12
CA ILE A 64 9.99 -20.97 -0.31
C ILE A 64 11.14 -21.69 -1.03
N ALA A 65 12.34 -21.73 -0.46
CA ALA A 65 13.48 -22.45 -1.02
C ALA A 65 13.22 -23.97 -1.07
N GLY A 66 12.62 -24.54 -0.03
CA GLY A 66 12.20 -25.94 0.00
C GLY A 66 11.12 -26.26 -1.05
N LEU A 67 10.17 -25.36 -1.23
CA LEU A 67 9.11 -25.47 -2.24
C LEU A 67 9.69 -25.36 -3.66
N ALA A 68 10.59 -24.41 -3.90
CA ALA A 68 11.33 -24.28 -5.15
C ALA A 68 12.15 -25.54 -5.45
N TRP A 69 12.83 -26.10 -4.44
CA TRP A 69 13.54 -27.37 -4.57
C TRP A 69 12.59 -28.52 -4.92
N TYR A 70 11.42 -28.60 -4.29
CA TYR A 70 10.42 -29.63 -4.56
C TYR A 70 9.86 -29.54 -5.99
N LEU A 71 9.54 -28.33 -6.46
CA LEU A 71 8.96 -28.09 -7.79
C LEU A 71 9.97 -28.27 -8.93
N GLN A 72 11.17 -27.71 -8.79
CA GLN A 72 12.19 -27.76 -9.85
C GLN A 72 13.16 -28.94 -9.70
N LYS A 73 13.13 -29.70 -8.59
CA LYS A 73 14.06 -30.79 -8.26
C LYS A 73 15.54 -30.46 -8.45
N SER A 74 15.89 -29.17 -8.46
CA SER A 74 17.24 -28.69 -8.72
C SER A 74 17.72 -27.87 -7.54
N TRP A 75 18.76 -28.39 -6.88
CA TRP A 75 19.34 -27.77 -5.67
C TRP A 75 19.98 -26.41 -5.97
N LYS A 76 20.47 -26.19 -7.20
CA LYS A 76 21.09 -24.93 -7.61
C LYS A 76 20.09 -23.77 -7.65
N LEU A 77 18.88 -24.01 -8.16
CA LEU A 77 17.81 -23.02 -8.20
C LEU A 77 17.28 -22.71 -6.79
N ALA A 78 17.07 -23.75 -5.97
CA ALA A 78 16.68 -23.57 -4.58
C ALA A 78 17.70 -22.73 -3.79
N LEU A 79 19.00 -22.97 -3.99
CA LEU A 79 20.07 -22.21 -3.36
C LEU A 79 20.12 -20.76 -3.86
N ALA A 80 19.92 -20.53 -5.17
CA ALA A 80 19.85 -19.18 -5.74
C ALA A 80 18.66 -18.39 -5.18
N VAL A 81 17.48 -19.02 -5.06
CA VAL A 81 16.29 -18.42 -4.45
C VAL A 81 16.53 -18.11 -2.98
N ALA A 82 17.10 -19.04 -2.22
CA ALA A 82 17.42 -18.84 -0.81
C ALA A 82 18.39 -17.66 -0.62
N LEU A 83 19.44 -17.57 -1.43
CA LEU A 83 20.41 -16.47 -1.39
C LEU A 83 19.79 -15.12 -1.77
N GLY A 84 18.93 -15.09 -2.80
CA GLY A 84 18.23 -13.88 -3.22
C GLY A 84 17.28 -13.36 -2.14
N LEU A 85 16.51 -14.26 -1.52
CA LEU A 85 15.60 -13.89 -0.44
C LEU A 85 16.35 -13.50 0.84
N LEU A 86 17.44 -14.22 1.19
CA LEU A 86 18.32 -13.82 2.29
C LEU A 86 18.95 -12.45 2.05
N PHE A 87 19.30 -12.12 0.81
CA PHE A 87 19.81 -10.81 0.44
C PHE A 87 18.75 -9.73 0.69
N ILE A 88 17.49 -9.94 0.30
CA ILE A 88 16.38 -9.01 0.57
C ILE A 88 16.20 -8.80 2.08
N VAL A 89 16.22 -9.87 2.87
CA VAL A 89 16.15 -9.78 4.34
C VAL A 89 17.35 -8.99 4.90
N ASN A 90 18.55 -9.20 4.37
CA ASN A 90 19.76 -8.48 4.78
C ASN A 90 19.78 -7.01 4.36
N GLN A 91 18.89 -6.56 3.47
CA GLN A 91 18.73 -5.14 3.11
C GLN A 91 17.61 -4.46 3.90
N ASP A 92 17.04 -5.13 4.90
CA ASP A 92 15.86 -4.66 5.65
C ASP A 92 14.63 -4.35 4.76
N LEU A 93 14.60 -4.85 3.53
CA LEU A 93 13.50 -4.68 2.58
C LEU A 93 12.38 -5.70 2.76
N TRP A 94 12.50 -6.60 3.75
CA TRP A 94 11.52 -7.67 3.97
C TRP A 94 10.16 -7.10 4.36
N GLN A 95 10.13 -6.13 5.27
CA GLN A 95 8.89 -5.50 5.72
C GLN A 95 8.16 -4.81 4.56
N GLU A 96 8.86 -3.97 3.79
CA GLU A 96 8.33 -3.30 2.59
C GLU A 96 7.79 -4.31 1.54
N THR A 97 8.47 -5.44 1.37
CA THR A 97 8.02 -6.50 0.46
C THR A 97 6.73 -7.15 0.95
N VAL A 98 6.59 -7.34 2.26
CA VAL A 98 5.37 -7.87 2.89
C VAL A 98 4.23 -6.86 2.79
N GLU A 99 4.49 -5.58 3.08
CA GLU A 99 3.50 -4.50 3.00
C GLU A 99 2.93 -4.36 1.59
N THR A 100 3.78 -4.38 0.56
CA THR A 100 3.35 -4.35 -0.84
C THR A 100 2.56 -5.60 -1.25
N LEU A 101 2.93 -6.79 -0.76
CA LEU A 101 2.16 -8.03 -0.98
C LEU A 101 0.77 -7.95 -0.34
N VAL A 102 0.66 -7.41 0.87
CA VAL A 102 -0.62 -7.22 1.56
C VAL A 102 -1.49 -6.23 0.79
N LEU A 103 -0.93 -5.10 0.33
CA LEU A 103 -1.66 -4.09 -0.44
C LEU A 103 -2.17 -4.58 -1.80
N VAL A 104 -1.47 -5.52 -2.45
CA VAL A 104 -1.92 -6.10 -3.73
C VAL A 104 -2.99 -7.18 -3.53
N VAL A 105 -2.95 -7.88 -2.40
CA VAL A 105 -3.91 -8.94 -2.07
C VAL A 105 -5.22 -8.39 -1.48
N GLY A 106 -5.18 -7.21 -0.85
CA GLY A 106 -6.35 -6.47 -0.38
C GLY A 106 -7.15 -5.81 -1.51
#